data_AF-A0A3Q3QGH2-F1
#
_entry.id   AF-A0A3Q3QGH2-F1
#
_cell.length_a   1.000
_cell.length_b   1.000
_cell.length_c   1.000
_cell.angle_alpha   90.00
_cell.angle_beta   90.00
_cell.angle_gamma   90.00
#
_symmetry.space_group_name_H-M   'P 1'
#
loop_
_entity.id
_entity.type
_entity.pdbx_description
1 polymer ?
#
loop_
_entity_poly.entity_id
_entity_poly.type
_entity_poly.pdbx_seq_one_letter_code
_entity_poly.pdbx_strand_id
1 'polypeptide(L)' 'MNSTTRGHCSEQEGQLPDCKQTWVNGQRHVAALILARGGSKGIPLKNIKRLAGVPLIGWVLRAALDSDMFDRLLK' A
#
# COMPACT_ATOMS: atom_id res chain seq x y z
N MET A 1 -38.80 -30.78 -42.31
CA MET A 1 -37.64 -29.87 -42.40
C MET A 1 -37.91 -28.67 -41.52
N ASN A 2 -37.39 -28.69 -40.30
CA ASN A 2 -37.15 -27.54 -39.41
C ASN A 2 -36.69 -28.09 -38.05
N SER A 3 -35.39 -28.36 -37.98
CA SER A 3 -34.63 -28.69 -36.77
C SER A 3 -34.56 -27.48 -35.85
N THR A 4 -35.31 -27.51 -34.75
CA THR A 4 -35.19 -26.55 -33.64
C THR A 4 -33.84 -26.74 -32.96
N THR A 5 -32.95 -25.78 -33.18
CA THR A 5 -31.63 -25.63 -32.56
C THR A 5 -31.74 -25.66 -31.03
N ARG A 6 -31.10 -26.65 -30.40
CA ARG A 6 -30.79 -26.67 -28.97
C ARG A 6 -29.94 -25.45 -28.65
N GLY A 7 -30.49 -24.51 -27.87
CA GLY A 7 -29.74 -23.41 -27.30
C GLY A 7 -28.61 -23.95 -26.44
N HIS A 8 -27.38 -23.61 -26.81
CA HIS A 8 -26.18 -23.92 -26.06
C HIS A 8 -26.09 -22.90 -24.91
N CYS A 9 -26.54 -23.30 -23.71
CA CYS A 9 -26.29 -22.55 -22.48
C CYS A 9 -24.78 -22.63 -22.21
N SER A 10 -24.06 -21.57 -22.55
CA SER A 10 -22.63 -21.45 -22.26
C SER A 10 -22.53 -20.80 -20.89
N GLU A 11 -22.35 -21.60 -19.85
CA GLU A 11 -21.90 -21.12 -18.54
C GLU A 11 -20.52 -20.49 -18.75
N GLN A 12 -20.48 -19.16 -18.88
CA GLN A 12 -19.23 -18.42 -18.79
C GLN A 12 -18.88 -18.29 -17.31
N GLU A 13 -18.07 -19.23 -16.84
CA GLU A 13 -17.37 -19.13 -15.56
C GLU A 13 -16.65 -17.78 -15.49
N GLY A 14 -16.98 -17.00 -14.47
CA GLY A 14 -16.38 -15.70 -14.23
C GLY A 14 -14.87 -15.80 -14.03
N GLN A 15 -14.12 -15.25 -14.97
CA GLN A 15 -12.70 -15.00 -14.78
C GLN A 15 -12.55 -13.72 -13.94
N LEU A 16 -12.57 -13.89 -12.61
CA LEU A 16 -12.03 -12.88 -11.69
C LEU A 16 -10.54 -12.64 -12.04
N PRO A 17 -10.05 -11.39 -12.06
CA PRO A 17 -8.66 -11.13 -12.34
C PRO A 17 -7.78 -11.80 -11.27
N ASP A 18 -6.84 -12.61 -11.75
CA ASP A 18 -5.93 -13.45 -10.99
C ASP A 18 -5.28 -12.69 -9.83
N CYS A 19 -5.76 -12.92 -8.60
CA CYS A 19 -5.17 -12.40 -7.38
C CYS A 19 -3.91 -13.20 -6.99
N LYS A 20 -3.05 -13.52 -7.94
CA LYS A 20 -1.80 -14.24 -7.67
C LYS A 20 -0.65 -13.26 -7.70
N GLN A 21 -0.42 -12.68 -6.52
CA GLN A 21 0.85 -12.04 -6.20
C GLN A 21 1.96 -13.10 -6.31
N THR A 22 2.68 -13.11 -7.43
CA THR A 22 3.86 -13.95 -7.61
C THR A 22 5.03 -13.31 -6.87
N TRP A 23 5.44 -13.91 -5.75
CA TRP A 23 6.67 -13.51 -5.06
C TRP A 23 7.86 -13.95 -5.93
N VAL A 24 8.51 -13.00 -6.58
CA VAL A 24 9.74 -13.25 -7.34
C VAL A 24 10.92 -12.92 -6.42
N ASN A 25 11.80 -13.92 -6.22
CA ASN A 25 13.02 -13.93 -5.40
C ASN A 25 12.86 -13.94 -3.87
N GLY A 26 13.63 -14.80 -3.21
CA GLY A 26 13.74 -14.92 -1.74
C GLY A 26 14.39 -13.71 -1.03
N GLN A 27 14.30 -12.52 -1.63
CA GLN A 27 14.69 -11.24 -1.05
C GLN A 27 13.50 -10.75 -0.19
N ARG A 28 13.73 -10.56 1.12
CA ARG A 28 12.71 -10.02 2.01
C ARG A 28 12.53 -8.54 1.72
N HIS A 29 11.35 -8.16 1.26
CA HIS A 29 11.00 -6.76 1.08
C HIS A 29 10.64 -6.12 2.44
N VAL A 30 11.34 -5.05 2.80
CA VAL A 30 11.17 -4.33 4.07
C VAL A 30 10.65 -2.93 3.79
N ALA A 31 9.43 -2.64 4.24
CA ALA A 31 8.77 -1.35 4.06
C ALA A 31 8.53 -0.65 5.40
N ALA A 32 8.71 0.68 5.42
CA ALA A 32 8.38 1.54 6.54
C ALA A 32 7.09 2.33 6.26
N LEU A 33 6.18 2.36 7.24
CA LEU A 33 4.92 3.10 7.18
C LEU A 33 4.88 4.17 8.28
N ILE A 34 4.77 5.43 7.89
CA ILE A 34 4.70 6.56 8.83
C ILE A 34 3.26 7.06 8.92
N LEU A 35 2.58 6.80 10.05
CA LEU A 35 1.19 7.21 10.25
C LEU A 35 1.08 8.65 10.75
N ALA A 36 0.92 9.60 9.83
CA ALA A 36 0.87 11.03 10.13
C ALA A 36 -0.55 11.60 10.34
N ARG A 37 -1.39 10.93 11.14
CA ARG A 37 -2.79 11.36 11.37
C ARG A 37 -2.91 12.76 11.99
N GLY A 38 -3.89 13.55 11.54
CA GLY A 38 -4.09 14.94 12.00
C GLY A 38 -4.68 15.11 13.40
N GLY A 39 -5.54 14.18 13.87
CA GLY A 39 -6.31 14.33 15.12
C GLY A 39 -5.54 13.94 16.39
N SER A 40 -4.42 14.61 16.63
CA SER A 40 -3.62 14.43 17.85
C SER A 40 -4.38 15.00 19.08
N LYS A 41 -4.46 14.23 20.17
CA LYS A 41 -5.23 14.60 21.37
C LYS A 41 -4.55 15.64 22.26
N GLY A 42 -3.21 15.70 22.25
CA GLY A 42 -2.45 16.67 23.05
C GLY A 42 -2.09 17.92 22.26
N ILE A 43 -1.37 17.74 21.15
CA ILE A 43 -0.95 18.86 20.28
C ILE A 43 -1.62 18.69 18.92
N PRO A 44 -2.64 19.51 18.58
CA PRO A 44 -3.25 19.49 17.25
C PRO A 44 -2.16 19.59 16.16
N LEU A 45 -2.29 18.77 15.11
CA LEU A 45 -1.38 18.78 13.95
C LEU A 45 0.10 18.55 14.30
N LYS A 46 0.40 17.78 15.36
CA LYS A 46 1.78 17.53 15.84
C LYS A 46 2.79 17.18 14.74
N ASN A 47 2.38 16.44 13.71
CA ASN A 47 3.30 15.90 12.69
C ASN A 47 3.89 17.00 11.78
N ILE A 48 3.16 18.10 11.60
CA ILE A 48 3.62 19.26 10.81
C ILE A 48 4.15 20.40 11.68
N LYS A 49 3.96 20.32 13.00
CA LYS A 49 4.50 21.30 13.94
C LYS A 49 6.03 21.26 13.88
N ARG A 50 6.66 22.43 13.84
CA ARG A 50 8.12 22.54 13.85
C ARG A 50 8.68 22.19 15.23
N LEU A 51 9.69 21.33 15.23
CA LEU A 51 10.54 20.97 16.36
C LEU A 51 11.99 21.23 15.95
N ALA A 52 12.67 22.15 16.63
CA ALA A 52 14.04 22.58 16.30
C ALA A 52 14.21 22.98 14.82
N GLY A 53 13.26 23.75 14.28
CA GLY A 53 13.29 24.25 12.90
C GLY A 53 12.74 23.28 11.84
N VAL A 54 12.62 21.99 12.15
CA VAL A 54 12.15 20.94 11.21
C VAL A 54 10.76 20.43 11.64
N PRO A 55 9.80 20.18 10.73
CA PRO A 55 8.54 19.52 11.09
C PRO A 55 8.79 18.19 11.79
N LEU A 56 7.97 17.82 12.78
CA LEU A 56 8.17 16.59 13.55
C LEU A 56 8.31 15.34 12.66
N ILE A 57 7.50 15.23 11.60
CA ILE A 57 7.60 14.13 10.63
C ILE A 57 8.92 14.11 9.87
N GLY A 58 9.56 15.27 9.69
CA GLY A 58 10.86 15.38 9.03
C GLY A 58 11.98 14.68 9.78
N TRP A 59 11.92 14.64 11.11
CA TRP A 59 12.86 13.87 11.93
C TRP A 59 12.72 12.36 11.71
N VAL A 60 11.48 11.87 11.60
CA VAL A 60 11.20 10.45 11.32
C VAL A 60 11.65 10.06 9.92
N LEU A 61 11.35 10.90 8.92
CA LEU A 61 11.79 10.68 7.54
C LEU A 61 13.32 10.63 7.44
N ARG A 62 14.02 11.56 8.11
CA ARG A 62 15.49 11.56 8.14
C ARG A 62 16.05 10.30 8.76
N ALA A 63 15.55 9.90 9.93
CA ALA A 63 16.00 8.67 10.58
C ALA A 63 15.74 7.41 9.73
N ALA A 64 14.62 7.37 8.99
CA ALA A 64 14.30 6.24 8.10
C ALA A 64 15.17 6.21 6.83
N LEU A 65 15.62 7.36 6.34
CA LEU A 65 16.55 7.44 5.21
C LEU A 65 17.98 7.14 5.65
N ASP A 66 18.41 7.69 6.79
CA ASP A 66 19.76 7.52 7.32
C ASP A 66 20.05 6.08 7.78
N SER A 67 19.02 5.27 8.03
CA SER A 67 19.20 3.88 8.45
C SER A 67 19.56 2.93 7.31
N ASP A 68 19.22 3.27 6.06
CA ASP A 68 19.38 2.41 4.87
C ASP A 68 18.80 0.99 5.03
N MET A 69 17.75 0.86 5.88
CA MET A 69 17.15 -0.43 6.24
C MET A 69 15.88 -0.79 5.45
N PHE A 70 15.36 0.14 4.64
CA PHE A 70 14.03 0.02 4.04
C PHE A 70 14.10 0.16 2.52
N ASP A 71 13.53 -0.80 1.80
CA ASP A 71 13.39 -0.74 0.34
C ASP A 71 12.38 0.33 -0.08
N ARG A 72 11.36 0.56 0.76
CA ARG A 72 10.27 1.47 0.47
C ARG A 72 9.79 2.21 1.71
N LEU A 73 9.70 3.54 1.57
CA LEU A 73 9.14 4.43 2.58
C LEU A 73 7.78 4.96 2.13
N LEU A 74 6.73 4.62 2.88
CA LEU A 74 5.37 5.10 2.67
C LEU A 74 5.09 6.24 3.67
N LYS A 75 4.70 7.39 3.12
CA LYS A 75 4.49 8.66 3.82
C LYS A 75 3.08 9.18 3.59
#